data_AF-A0A1P8XL78-F1
#
_entry.id   AF-A0A1P8XL78-F1
#
_cell.length_a   1.000
_cell.length_b   1.000
_cell.length_c   1.000
_cell.angle_alpha   90.00
_cell.angle_beta   90.00
_cell.angle_gamma   90.00
#
_symmetry.space_group_name_H-M   'P 1'
#
loop_
_entity.id
_entity.type
_entity.pdbx_description
1 polymer ?
#
loop_
_entity_poly.entity_id
_entity_poly.type
_entity_poly.pdbx_seq_one_letter_code
_entity_poly.pdbx_strand_id
1 'polypeptide(L)'
;MDGMIKVNPGAIVDYNAALGTFSGELDNIASEAQNLLGGIAEYFTTDQASVTYAQAQQMIIDATNEGKEVIHRHGQAADQAGVDFVSQDGASAQTFMV
;
A
#
# COMPACT_ATOMS: atom_id res chain seq x y z
N MET A 1 -33.33 -11.67 2.86
CA MET A 1 -31.97 -11.30 2.45
C MET A 1 -31.61 -10.07 3.26
N ASP A 2 -31.12 -10.28 4.48
CA ASP A 2 -30.69 -9.17 5.33
C ASP A 2 -29.19 -9.29 5.52
N GLY A 3 -28.51 -8.31 4.96
CA GLY A 3 -27.07 -8.19 4.88
C GLY A 3 -26.75 -6.80 4.38
N MET A 4 -27.47 -5.78 4.90
CA MET A 4 -27.05 -4.40 4.71
C MET A 4 -25.63 -4.29 5.26
N ILE A 5 -24.67 -4.11 4.35
CA ILE A 5 -23.29 -3.83 4.71
C ILE A 5 -23.32 -2.52 5.50
N LYS A 6 -23.01 -2.57 6.80
CA LYS A 6 -22.92 -1.36 7.63
C LYS A 6 -21.54 -0.74 7.43
N VAL A 7 -21.49 0.41 6.78
CA VAL A 7 -20.25 1.18 6.64
C VAL A 7 -20.00 1.97 7.92
N ASN A 8 -18.80 1.79 8.50
CA ASN A 8 -18.33 2.55 9.66
C ASN A 8 -17.21 3.51 9.20
N PRO A 9 -17.49 4.81 9.07
CA PRO A 9 -16.51 5.80 8.61
C PRO A 9 -15.26 5.88 9.49
N GLY A 10 -15.40 5.68 10.81
CA GLY A 10 -14.26 5.65 11.73
C GLY A 10 -13.30 4.50 11.43
N ALA A 11 -13.84 3.32 11.08
CA ALA A 11 -13.04 2.17 10.71
C ALA A 11 -12.28 2.36 9.38
N ILE A 12 -12.82 3.15 8.45
CA ILE A 12 -12.14 3.50 7.19
C ILE A 12 -10.96 4.47 7.47
N VAL A 13 -11.15 5.45 8.35
CA VAL A 13 -10.07 6.37 8.76
C VAL A 13 -8.95 5.61 9.48
N ASP A 14 -9.28 4.73 10.42
CA ASP A 14 -8.31 3.88 11.12
C ASP A 14 -7.56 2.95 10.14
N TYR A 15 -8.27 2.45 9.13
CA TYR A 15 -7.69 1.62 8.08
C TYR A 15 -6.65 2.39 7.25
N ASN A 16 -6.96 3.62 6.81
CA ASN A 16 -6.00 4.45 6.09
C ASN A 16 -4.78 4.84 6.94
N ALA A 17 -4.99 5.08 8.24
CA ALA A 17 -3.86 5.30 9.16
C ALA A 17 -2.94 4.06 9.22
N ALA A 18 -3.50 2.85 9.24
CA ALA A 18 -2.73 1.62 9.16
C ALA A 18 -1.98 1.45 7.82
N LEU A 19 -2.58 1.85 6.69
CA LEU A 19 -1.90 1.85 5.39
C LEU A 19 -0.67 2.78 5.36
N GLY A 20 -0.76 3.93 6.04
CA GLY A 20 0.38 4.82 6.25
C GLY A 20 1.52 4.15 7.02
N THR A 21 1.20 3.39 8.06
CA THR A 21 2.17 2.59 8.82
C THR A 21 2.84 1.53 7.96
N PHE A 22 2.09 0.77 7.16
CA PHE A 22 2.66 -0.25 6.27
C PHE A 22 3.62 0.33 5.23
N SER A 23 3.34 1.54 4.73
CA SER A 23 4.25 2.24 3.82
C SER A 23 5.59 2.56 4.49
N GLY A 24 5.58 2.93 5.77
CA GLY A 24 6.79 3.14 6.56
C GLY A 24 7.53 1.83 6.90
N GLU A 25 6.82 0.74 7.12
CA GLU A 25 7.43 -0.58 7.30
C GLU A 25 8.15 -1.06 6.02
N LEU A 26 7.57 -0.80 4.84
CA LEU A 26 8.23 -1.08 3.55
C LEU A 26 9.55 -0.31 3.40
N ASP A 27 9.62 0.92 3.88
CA ASP A 27 10.87 1.70 3.88
C ASP A 27 11.94 1.08 4.79
N ASN A 28 11.54 0.62 5.97
CA ASN A 28 12.44 -0.06 6.89
C ASN A 28 12.98 -1.36 6.28
N ILE A 29 12.09 -2.18 5.69
CA ILE A 29 12.47 -3.43 5.02
C ILE A 29 13.41 -3.14 3.83
N ALA A 30 13.16 -2.09 3.05
CA ALA A 30 14.02 -1.69 1.94
C ALA A 30 15.43 -1.33 2.41
N SER A 31 15.52 -0.56 3.49
CA SER A 31 16.79 -0.18 4.11
C SER A 31 17.54 -1.41 4.63
N GLU A 32 16.87 -2.33 5.31
CA GLU A 32 17.46 -3.59 5.77
C GLU A 32 17.96 -4.44 4.61
N ALA A 33 17.17 -4.59 3.53
CA ALA A 33 17.56 -5.33 2.34
C ALA A 33 18.78 -4.72 1.63
N GLN A 34 18.83 -3.39 1.53
CA GLN A 34 19.99 -2.68 0.98
C GLN A 34 21.26 -2.87 1.84
N ASN A 35 21.11 -2.84 3.17
CA ASN A 35 22.24 -3.08 4.07
C ASN A 35 22.76 -4.51 3.95
N LEU A 36 21.87 -5.51 3.87
CA LEU A 36 22.26 -6.91 3.65
C LEU A 36 22.95 -7.10 2.30
N LEU A 37 22.43 -6.48 1.24
CA LEU A 37 23.06 -6.50 -0.08
C LEU A 37 24.44 -5.83 -0.03
N GLY A 38 24.58 -4.70 0.66
CA GLY A 38 25.86 -4.03 0.92
C GLY A 38 26.88 -4.94 1.61
N GLY A 39 26.44 -5.79 2.54
CA GLY A 39 27.29 -6.74 3.25
C GLY A 39 27.90 -7.84 2.36
N ILE A 40 27.34 -8.09 1.18
CA ILE A 40 27.85 -9.09 0.22
C ILE A 40 28.52 -8.46 -1.00
N ALA A 41 28.65 -7.12 -1.06
CA ALA A 41 29.20 -6.41 -2.21
C ALA A 41 30.62 -6.88 -2.60
N GLU A 42 31.42 -7.29 -1.62
CA GLU A 42 32.78 -7.81 -1.80
C GLU A 42 32.84 -9.11 -2.62
N TYR A 43 31.73 -9.84 -2.77
CA TYR A 43 31.66 -11.04 -3.60
C TYR A 43 31.33 -10.73 -5.07
N PHE A 44 30.98 -9.48 -5.39
CA PHE A 44 30.63 -9.03 -6.74
C PHE A 44 31.80 -8.28 -7.41
N THR A 45 32.95 -8.95 -7.57
CA THR A 45 34.21 -8.32 -7.99
C THR A 45 34.45 -8.26 -9.49
N THR A 46 33.64 -8.95 -10.31
CA THR A 46 33.77 -8.94 -11.77
C THR A 46 32.87 -7.88 -12.40
N ASP A 47 33.20 -7.42 -13.62
CA ASP A 47 32.37 -6.44 -14.35
C ASP A 47 30.92 -6.91 -14.54
N GLN A 48 30.71 -8.21 -14.76
CA GLN A 48 29.36 -8.77 -14.85
C GLN A 48 28.65 -8.81 -13.49
N ALA A 49 29.39 -9.09 -12.41
CA ALA A 49 28.84 -9.17 -11.07
C ALA A 49 28.44 -7.78 -10.54
N SER A 50 29.22 -6.72 -10.84
CA SER A 50 28.88 -5.34 -10.46
C SER A 50 27.59 -4.85 -11.12
N VAL A 51 27.33 -5.25 -12.38
CA VAL A 51 26.05 -4.99 -13.06
C VAL A 51 24.90 -5.71 -12.36
N THR A 52 25.06 -6.99 -12.03
CA THR A 52 24.03 -7.77 -11.31
C THR A 52 23.76 -7.18 -9.93
N TYR A 53 24.80 -6.71 -9.24
CA TYR A 53 24.67 -6.04 -7.95
C TYR A 53 23.87 -4.73 -8.05
N ALA A 54 24.19 -3.90 -9.05
CA ALA A 54 23.44 -2.67 -9.32
C ALA A 54 21.97 -2.96 -9.68
N GLN A 55 21.72 -4.01 -10.47
CA GLN A 55 20.35 -4.46 -10.76
C GLN A 55 19.60 -4.91 -9.51
N ALA A 56 20.27 -5.64 -8.60
CA ALA A 56 19.67 -6.06 -7.33
C ALA A 56 19.31 -4.86 -6.44
N GLN A 57 20.17 -3.84 -6.38
CA GLN A 57 19.84 -2.59 -5.68
C GLN A 57 18.62 -1.91 -6.27
N GLN A 58 18.55 -1.82 -7.60
CA GLN A 58 17.42 -1.20 -8.29
C GLN A 58 16.12 -1.97 -8.06
N MET A 59 16.15 -3.31 -8.12
CA MET A 59 14.96 -4.14 -7.86
C MET A 59 14.40 -3.92 -6.45
N ILE A 60 15.25 -3.73 -5.44
CA ILE A 60 14.78 -3.43 -4.08
C ILE A 60 14.01 -2.10 -4.07
N ILE A 61 14.57 -1.07 -4.72
CA ILE A 61 13.93 0.26 -4.80
C ILE A 61 12.61 0.18 -5.56
N ASP A 62 12.59 -0.50 -6.70
CA ASP A 62 11.42 -0.62 -7.56
C ASP A 62 10.29 -1.37 -6.83
N ALA A 63 10.60 -2.49 -6.18
CA ALA A 63 9.62 -3.27 -5.42
C ALA A 63 9.03 -2.48 -4.24
N THR A 64 9.85 -1.68 -3.54
CA THR A 64 9.37 -0.82 -2.45
C THR A 64 8.44 0.26 -2.97
N ASN A 65 8.79 0.92 -4.09
CA ASN A 65 7.95 1.95 -4.69
C ASN A 65 6.63 1.38 -5.20
N GLU A 66 6.66 0.22 -5.86
CA GLU A 66 5.46 -0.47 -6.33
C GLU A 66 4.56 -0.89 -5.16
N GLY A 67 5.14 -1.46 -4.10
CA GLY A 67 4.39 -1.85 -2.90
C GLY A 67 3.66 -0.67 -2.25
N LYS A 68 4.33 0.49 -2.15
CA LYS A 68 3.71 1.72 -1.65
C LYS A 68 2.57 2.21 -2.53
N GLU A 69 2.75 2.17 -3.84
CA GLU A 69 1.71 2.57 -4.79
C GLU A 69 0.48 1.67 -4.68
N VAL A 70 0.67 0.35 -4.54
CA VAL A 70 -0.44 -0.60 -4.33
C VAL A 70 -1.17 -0.28 -3.03
N ILE A 71 -0.45 -0.04 -1.93
CA ILE A 71 -1.03 0.35 -0.64
C ILE A 71 -1.84 1.64 -0.78
N HIS A 72 -1.30 2.63 -1.47
CA HIS A 72 -1.97 3.91 -1.69
C HIS A 72 -3.26 3.74 -2.49
N ARG A 73 -3.21 3.03 -3.61
CA ARG A 73 -4.39 2.73 -4.45
C ARG A 73 -5.44 1.93 -3.69
N HIS A 74 -5.02 1.03 -2.80
CA HIS A 74 -5.94 0.26 -1.98
C HIS A 74 -6.69 1.15 -0.98
N GLY A 75 -5.99 2.08 -0.32
CA GLY A 75 -6.61 3.09 0.54
C GLY A 75 -7.62 3.96 -0.20
N GLN A 76 -7.25 4.48 -1.37
CA GLN A 76 -8.15 5.27 -2.21
C GLN A 76 -9.41 4.49 -2.60
N ALA A 77 -9.28 3.20 -2.93
CA ALA A 77 -10.43 2.36 -3.27
C ALA A 77 -11.34 2.12 -2.05
N ALA A 78 -10.77 1.93 -0.86
CA ALA A 78 -11.53 1.79 0.39
C ALA A 78 -12.28 3.10 0.74
N ASP A 79 -11.62 4.25 0.58
CA ASP A 79 -12.24 5.57 0.76
C ASP A 79 -13.39 5.81 -0.22
N GLN A 80 -13.17 5.55 -1.51
CA GLN A 80 -14.18 5.72 -2.53
C GLN A 80 -15.39 4.81 -2.27
N ALA A 81 -15.16 3.55 -1.90
CA ALA A 81 -16.24 2.64 -1.53
C ALA A 81 -17.03 3.15 -0.30
N GLY A 82 -16.36 3.79 0.65
CA GLY A 82 -17.02 4.45 1.79
C GLY A 82 -17.92 5.62 1.38
N VAL A 83 -17.41 6.51 0.51
CA VAL A 83 -18.15 7.67 -0.01
C VAL A 83 -19.34 7.24 -0.87
N ASP A 84 -19.14 6.27 -1.77
CA ASP A 84 -20.19 5.74 -2.64
C ASP A 84 -21.33 5.12 -1.82
N PHE A 85 -21.00 4.41 -0.74
CA PHE A 85 -22.03 3.85 0.14
C PHE A 85 -22.82 4.92 0.88
N VAL A 86 -22.15 5.89 1.51
CA VAL A 86 -22.83 6.97 2.25
C VAL A 86 -23.72 7.81 1.32
N SER A 87 -23.25 8.09 0.11
CA SER A 87 -24.01 8.87 -0.88
C SER A 87 -25.20 8.10 -1.46
N GLN A 88 -25.05 6.80 -1.74
CA GLN A 88 -26.16 5.95 -2.22
C GLN A 88 -27.20 5.65 -1.12
N ASP A 89 -26.77 5.43 0.12
CA ASP A 89 -27.69 5.20 1.25
C ASP A 89 -28.43 6.48 1.66
N GLY A 90 -27.78 7.65 1.55
CA GLY A 90 -28.44 8.95 1.72
C GLY A 90 -29.52 9.22 0.66
N ALA A 91 -29.29 8.79 -0.59
CA ALA A 91 -30.26 8.93 -1.67
C ALA A 91 -31.44 7.94 -1.55
N SER A 92 -31.19 6.72 -1.06
CA SER A 92 -32.25 5.73 -0.81
C SER A 92 -33.13 6.12 0.38
N ALA A 93 -32.55 6.71 1.43
CA ALA A 93 -33.28 7.21 2.59
C ALA A 93 -34.24 8.37 2.27
N GLN A 94 -33.87 9.25 1.32
CA GLN A 94 -34.75 10.33 0.85
C GLN A 94 -35.91 9.82 -0.03
N THR A 95 -35.75 8.68 -0.69
CA THR A 95 -36.78 8.11 -1.59
C THR A 95 -37.96 7.50 -0.82
N PHE A 96 -37.78 7.10 0.44
CA PHE A 96 -38.85 6.54 1.29
C PHE A 96 -39.65 7.58 2.10
N MET A 97 -39.31 8.88 2.01
CA MET A 97 -40.06 9.99 2.64
C MET A 97 -40.98 10.75 1.67
N VAL A 98 -41.48 10.09 0.62
CA VAL A 98 -42.56 10.60 -0.25
C VAL A 98 -43.73 9.65 -0.27
#